data_AF-X1VBJ9-F1
#
_entry.id   AF-X1VBJ9-F1
#
_cell.length_a   1.000
_cell.length_b   1.000
_cell.length_c   1.000
_cell.angle_alpha   90.00
_cell.angle_beta   90.00
_cell.angle_gamma   90.00
#
_symmetry.space_group_name_H-M   'P 1'
#
loop_
_entity.id
_entity.type
_entity.pdbx_description
1 polymer ?
#
loop_
_entity_poly.entity_id
_entity_poly.type
_entity_poly.pdbx_seq_one_letter_code
_entity_poly.pdbx_strand_id
1 'polypeptide(L)' 'MSKDITGPVDKVTNVEVDLGPRMIMAGNEVLGTSDNISIEVAESTTEELEKLKSANEIRLVKMLGESWAASGTGIS' A
#
# COMPACT_ATOMS: atom_id res chain seq x y z
N MET A 1 7.57 9.61 -35.91
CA MET A 1 6.58 8.67 -35.36
C MET A 1 7.34 7.62 -34.55
N SER A 2 7.45 7.83 -33.24
CA SER A 2 8.02 6.85 -32.32
C SER A 2 6.93 5.83 -32.04
N LYS A 3 7.15 4.56 -32.40
CA LYS A 3 6.31 3.47 -31.94
C LYS A 3 6.85 3.08 -30.58
N ASP A 4 6.19 3.53 -29.52
CA ASP A 4 6.43 3.01 -28.17
C ASP A 4 5.93 1.56 -28.17
N ILE A 5 6.85 0.62 -28.46
CA ILE A 5 6.57 -0.81 -28.35
C ILE A 5 6.64 -1.11 -26.86
N THR A 6 5.49 -1.05 -26.19
CA THR A 6 5.35 -1.71 -24.88
C THR A 6 5.33 -3.20 -25.19
N GLY A 7 6.42 -3.91 -24.88
CA GLY A 7 6.45 -5.37 -24.93
C GLY A 7 5.35 -5.98 -24.04
N PRO A 8 5.17 -7.30 -24.06
CA PRO A 8 4.26 -7.96 -23.13
C PRO A 8 4.67 -7.57 -21.70
N VAL A 9 3.83 -6.80 -21.02
CA VAL A 9 3.97 -6.57 -19.58
C VAL A 9 3.47 -7.84 -18.90
N ASP A 10 4.36 -8.56 -18.23
CA ASP A 10 4.01 -9.73 -17.44
C ASP A 10 3.01 -9.30 -16.36
N LYS A 11 1.74 -9.61 -16.60
CA LYS A 11 0.63 -9.35 -15.70
C LYS A 11 0.55 -10.44 -14.65
N VAL A 12 0.35 -10.02 -13.41
CA VAL A 12 0.16 -10.85 -12.24
C VAL A 12 -1.20 -10.52 -11.63
N THR A 13 -1.97 -11.53 -11.26
CA THR A 13 -3.31 -11.36 -10.70
C THR A 13 -3.51 -12.19 -9.45
N ASN A 14 -4.34 -11.69 -8.53
CA ASN A 14 -4.74 -12.36 -7.29
C ASN A 14 -3.56 -12.90 -6.46
N VAL A 15 -2.60 -12.03 -6.16
CA VAL A 15 -1.40 -12.38 -5.37
C VAL A 15 -1.45 -11.71 -4.02
N GLU A 16 -1.12 -12.46 -2.98
CA GLU A 16 -0.81 -11.92 -1.66
C GLU A 16 0.68 -11.57 -1.58
N VAL A 17 0.99 -10.35 -1.15
CA VAL A 17 2.36 -9.84 -1.02
C VAL A 17 2.64 -9.56 0.45
N ASP A 18 3.57 -10.33 1.03
CA ASP A 18 4.15 -10.01 2.32
C ASP A 18 5.19 -8.88 2.14
N LEU A 19 4.98 -7.79 2.88
CA LEU A 19 5.86 -6.63 2.86
C LEU A 19 7.00 -6.74 3.88
N GLY A 20 6.95 -7.66 4.82
CA GLY A 20 7.88 -7.67 5.95
C GLY A 20 7.78 -6.40 6.81
N PRO A 21 8.87 -6.00 7.50
CA PRO A 21 8.86 -4.82 8.35
C PRO A 21 8.69 -3.50 7.57
N ARG A 22 7.77 -2.66 8.03
CA ARG A 22 7.45 -1.34 7.44
C ARG A 22 7.26 -0.27 8.50
N MET A 23 7.63 0.96 8.14
CA MET A 23 7.31 2.15 8.93
C MET A 23 5.92 2.65 8.58
N ILE A 24 5.07 2.87 9.60
CA ILE A 24 3.71 3.38 9.43
C ILE A 24 3.71 4.87 9.69
N MET A 25 3.23 5.64 8.71
CA MET A 25 3.22 7.10 8.76
C MET A 25 1.82 7.68 8.54
N ALA A 26 1.49 8.76 9.24
CA ALA A 26 0.33 9.60 8.96
C ALA A 26 0.80 11.03 8.63
N GLY A 27 0.65 11.44 7.37
CA GLY A 27 1.27 12.67 6.89
C GLY A 27 2.81 12.60 7.01
N ASN A 28 3.38 13.46 7.86
CA ASN A 28 4.83 13.50 8.16
C ASN A 28 5.17 12.88 9.53
N GLU A 29 4.19 12.37 10.25
CA GLU A 29 4.38 11.77 11.57
C GLU A 29 4.62 10.26 11.43
N VAL A 30 5.63 9.75 12.13
CA VAL A 30 5.89 8.31 12.27
C VAL A 30 5.06 7.79 13.46
N LEU A 31 4.12 6.88 13.18
CA LEU A 31 3.28 6.29 14.22
C LEU A 31 3.90 5.03 14.82
N GLY A 32 4.80 4.38 14.09
CA GLY A 32 5.52 3.21 14.56
C GLY A 32 6.02 2.32 13.43
N THR A 33 6.37 1.08 13.78
CA THR A 33 6.78 0.03 12.85
C THR A 33 5.85 -1.16 12.99
N SER A 34 5.54 -1.83 11.88
CA SER A 34 4.83 -3.11 11.88
C SER A 34 5.63 -4.11 11.06
N ASP A 35 5.68 -5.35 11.55
CA ASP A 35 6.00 -6.50 10.73
C ASP A 35 4.71 -7.24 10.34
N ASN A 36 4.80 -8.18 9.41
CA ASN A 36 3.69 -9.05 8.97
C ASN A 36 2.50 -8.34 8.31
N ILE A 37 2.76 -7.38 7.42
CA ILE A 37 1.70 -6.77 6.60
C ILE A 37 1.63 -7.51 5.26
N SER A 38 0.52 -8.19 5.05
CA SER A 38 0.13 -8.74 3.75
C SER A 38 -0.81 -7.79 3.00
N ILE A 39 -0.63 -7.68 1.69
CA ILE A 39 -1.56 -6.96 0.80
C ILE A 39 -2.04 -7.90 -0.29
N GLU A 40 -3.37 -7.94 -0.50
CA GLU A 40 -3.98 -8.59 -1.64
C GLU A 40 -3.92 -7.68 -2.87
N VAL A 41 -3.24 -8.12 -3.91
CA VAL A 41 -3.10 -7.41 -5.19
C VAL A 41 -3.95 -8.12 -6.24
N ALA A 42 -5.02 -7.45 -6.67
CA ALA A 42 -5.94 -7.98 -7.67
C ALA A 42 -5.30 -8.10 -9.06
N GLU A 43 -4.61 -7.05 -9.53
CA GLU A 43 -3.86 -7.03 -10.79
C GLU A 43 -2.68 -6.07 -10.69
N SER A 44 -1.51 -6.46 -11.20
CA SER A 44 -0.32 -5.61 -11.30
C SER A 44 0.66 -6.19 -12.31
N THR A 45 1.68 -5.42 -12.70
CA THR A 45 2.85 -5.93 -13.42
C THR A 45 3.91 -6.45 -12.45
N THR A 46 4.79 -7.34 -12.93
CA THR A 46 5.93 -7.80 -12.11
C THR A 46 6.78 -6.63 -11.60
N GLU A 47 7.02 -5.60 -12.43
CA GLU A 47 7.80 -4.42 -12.04
C GLU A 47 7.13 -3.62 -10.92
N GLU A 48 5.81 -3.43 -10.99
CA GLU A 48 5.04 -2.75 -9.94
C GLU A 48 5.02 -3.54 -8.63
N LEU A 49 4.93 -4.88 -8.69
CA LEU A 49 5.04 -5.72 -7.49
C LEU A 49 6.42 -5.60 -6.83
N GLU A 50 7.49 -5.53 -7.61
CA GLU A 50 8.83 -5.32 -7.07
C GLU A 50 8.99 -3.92 -6.45
N LYS A 51 8.37 -2.90 -7.04
CA LYS A 51 8.28 -1.56 -6.42
C LYS A 51 7.51 -1.61 -5.09
N LEU A 52 6.39 -2.32 -5.03
CA LEU A 52 5.60 -2.50 -3.81
C LEU A 52 6.41 -3.18 -2.71
N LYS A 53 7.10 -4.28 -3.03
CA LYS A 53 7.99 -5.00 -2.08
C LYS A 53 9.21 -4.20 -1.65
N SER A 54 9.65 -3.22 -2.45
CA SER A 54 10.81 -2.38 -2.14
C SER A 54 10.45 -1.13 -1.33
N ALA A 55 9.16 -0.78 -1.23
CA ALA A 55 8.71 0.38 -0.48
C ALA A 55 8.89 0.16 1.03
N ASN A 56 9.63 1.02 1.72
CA ASN A 56 9.90 0.88 3.17
C ASN A 56 8.81 1.47 4.08
N GLU A 57 7.91 2.28 3.50
CA GLU A 57 6.93 3.09 4.23
C GLU A 57 5.51 2.78 3.76
N ILE A 58 4.58 2.75 4.71
CA ILE A 58 3.14 2.76 4.46
C ILE A 58 2.59 4.09 4.96
N ARG A 59 1.99 4.87 4.05
CA ARG A 59 1.40 6.16 4.35
C ARG A 59 -0.11 6.03 4.48
N LEU A 60 -0.62 6.26 5.68
CA LEU A 60 -2.04 6.30 5.98
C LEU A 60 -2.61 7.61 5.43
N VAL A 61 -3.56 7.48 4.52
CA VAL A 61 -4.31 8.61 3.96
C VAL A 61 -5.76 8.50 4.39
N LYS A 62 -6.36 9.64 4.75
CA LYS A 62 -7.80 9.69 5.02
C LYS A 62 -8.54 9.57 3.68
N MET A 63 -9.42 8.59 3.55
CA MET A 63 -10.31 8.52 2.39
C MET A 63 -11.27 9.71 2.41
N LEU A 64 -11.32 10.45 1.30
CA LEU A 64 -12.18 11.64 1.17
C LEU A 64 -13.62 11.17 0.95
N GLY A 65 -14.45 11.23 1.99
CA GLY A 65 -15.87 10.82 1.93
C GLY A 65 -16.33 9.94 3.09
N GLU A 66 -15.40 9.36 3.85
CA GLU A 66 -15.70 8.55 5.03
C GLU A 66 -15.52 9.39 6.30
N SER A 67 -16.62 9.66 7.01
CA SER A 67 -16.55 10.16 8.38
C SER A 67 -16.10 9.02 9.28
N TRP A 68 -14.86 9.11 9.75
CA TRP A 68 -14.47 8.38 10.95
C TRP A 68 -15.33 8.95 12.07
N ALA A 69 -16.42 8.26 12.40
CA ALA A 69 -17.11 8.49 13.66
C ALA A 69 -16.11 8.09 14.73
N ALA A 70 -15.38 9.08 15.26
CA ALA A 70 -14.64 8.92 16.48
C ALA A 70 -15.68 8.59 17.56
N SER A 71 -15.93 7.31 17.80
CA SER A 71 -16.65 6.84 18.98
C SER A 71 -15.73 7.03 20.18
N GLY A 72 -15.52 8.30 20.53
CA GLY A 72 -15.07 8.69 21.85
C GLY A 72 -16.13 8.25 22.84
N THR A 73 -15.98 7.04 23.38
CA THR A 73 -16.52 6.70 24.69
C THR A 73 -15.77 7.55 25.70
N GLY A 74 -16.28 8.76 25.92
CA GLY A 74 -15.97 9.54 27.11
C GLY A 74 -16.52 8.78 28.31
N ILE A 75 -15.68 7.93 28.89
CA ILE A 75 -15.90 7.33 30.20
C ILE A 75 -15.46 8.34 31.26
N SER A 76 -16.40 8.62 32.17
CA SER A 76 -16.32 9.38 33.44
C SER A 76 -16.00 10.86 33.39
#